data_AF-A0A0M8K720-F1
#
_entry.id   AF-A0A0M8K720-F1
#
_cell.length_a   1.000
_cell.length_b   1.000
_cell.length_c   1.000
_cell.angle_alpha   90.00
_cell.angle_beta   90.00
_cell.angle_gamma   90.00
#
_symmetry.space_group_name_H-M   'P 1'
#
loop_
_entity.id
_entity.type
_entity.pdbx_description
1 polymer ?
#
loop_
_entity_poly.entity_id
_entity_poly.type
_entity_poly.pdbx_seq_one_letter_code
_entity_poly.pdbx_strand_id
1 'polypeptide(L)' 'MAKERPLIEINQHALRVLYRELGIVDTVRFLKQFTTGFGNYTQERDEIFAGKTLTEIIQENKQQSET' A
#
# COMPACT_ATOMS: atom_id res chain seq x y z
N MET A 1 9.36 -5.26 36.09
CA MET A 1 8.93 -4.15 35.21
C MET A 1 8.44 -4.77 33.91
N ALA A 2 7.24 -4.43 33.44
CA ALA A 2 6.75 -4.95 32.17
C ALA A 2 7.65 -4.42 31.05
N LYS A 3 8.20 -5.32 30.23
CA LYS A 3 9.01 -4.94 29.07
C LYS A 3 8.08 -4.25 28.08
N GLU A 4 8.26 -2.94 27.88
CA GLU A 4 7.47 -2.18 26.92
C GLU A 4 7.65 -2.76 25.52
N ARG A 5 6.53 -2.97 24.83
CA ARG A 5 6.57 -3.51 23.46
C ARG A 5 7.16 -2.47 22.53
N PRO A 6 8.09 -2.84 21.62
CA PRO A 6 8.57 -1.97 20.57
C PRO A 6 7.42 -1.36 19.77
N LEU A 7 7.56 -0.08 19.38
CA LEU A 7 6.54 0.63 18.59
C LEU A 7 6.20 -0.10 17.29
N ILE A 8 7.18 -0.76 16.68
CA ILE A 8 6.96 -1.56 15.47
C ILE A 8 5.98 -2.72 15.70
N GLU A 9 6.05 -3.40 16.85
CA GLU A 9 5.14 -4.50 17.19
C GLU A 9 3.73 -3.99 17.46
N ILE A 10 3.62 -2.83 18.11
CA ILE A 10 2.35 -2.15 18.36
C ILE A 10 1.71 -1.75 17.03
N ASN A 11 2.47 -1.14 16.11
CA ASN A 11 1.98 -0.72 14.80
C ASN A 11 1.53 -1.91 13.94
N GLN A 12 2.32 -2.99 13.91
CA GLN A 12 1.94 -4.21 13.20
C GLN A 12 0.66 -4.84 13.76
N HIS A 13 0.50 -4.83 15.08
CA HIS A 13 -0.73 -5.32 15.71
C HIS A 13 -1.92 -4.43 15.36
N ALA A 14 -1.77 -3.10 15.44
CA ALA A 14 -2.82 -2.16 15.08
C ALA A 14 -3.25 -2.31 13.62
N LEU A 15 -2.31 -2.45 12.68
CA LEU A 15 -2.62 -2.70 11.27
C LEU A 15 -3.47 -3.96 11.07
N ARG A 16 -3.13 -5.06 11.75
CA ARG A 16 -3.92 -6.31 11.67
C ARG A 16 -5.35 -6.12 12.19
N VAL A 17 -5.52 -5.37 13.28
CA VAL A 17 -6.85 -5.05 13.81
C VAL A 17 -7.63 -4.20 12.81
N LEU A 18 -7.03 -3.12 12.29
CA LEU A 18 -7.68 -2.25 11.33
C LEU A 18 -8.09 -3.00 10.06
N TYR A 19 -7.22 -3.86 9.51
CA TYR A 19 -7.56 -4.69 8.35
C TYR A 19 -8.75 -5.61 8.61
N ARG A 20 -8.86 -6.18 9.81
CA ARG A 20 -9.97 -7.07 10.17
C ARG A 20 -11.28 -6.32 10.31
N GLU A 21 -11.26 -5.14 10.95
CA GLU A 21 -12.49 -4.42 11.30
C GLU A 21 -12.98 -3.49 10.18
N LEU A 22 -12.07 -2.89 9.43
CA LEU A 22 -12.38 -1.87 8.40
C LEU A 22 -12.17 -2.39 6.96
N GLY A 23 -11.45 -3.51 6.80
CA GLY A 23 -10.95 -3.92 5.50
C GLY A 23 -9.80 -3.04 5.00
N ILE A 24 -9.16 -3.48 3.91
CA ILE A 24 -7.91 -2.88 3.42
C ILE A 24 -8.12 -1.44 2.94
N VAL A 25 -9.18 -1.19 2.16
CA VAL A 25 -9.43 0.12 1.53
C VAL A 25 -9.62 1.21 2.59
N ASP A 26 -10.49 0.97 3.56
CA ASP A 26 -10.80 1.98 4.57
C ASP A 26 -9.70 2.10 5.62
N THR A 27 -8.93 1.03 5.89
CA THR A 27 -7.69 1.12 6.68
C THR A 27 -6.69 2.08 6.06
N VAL A 28 -6.42 1.98 4.75
CA VAL A 28 -5.48 2.88 4.08
C VAL A 28 -5.96 4.33 4.12
N ARG A 29 -7.27 4.56 3.91
CA ARG A 29 -7.86 5.91 4.03
C ARG A 29 -7.73 6.49 5.43
N PHE A 30 -8.01 5.68 6.46
CA PHE A 30 -7.85 6.06 7.86
C PHE A 30 -6.40 6.47 8.16
N LEU A 31 -5.41 5.67 7.76
CA LEU A 31 -4.00 5.98 8.01
C LEU A 31 -3.53 7.26 7.30
N LYS A 32 -4.08 7.55 6.11
CA LYS A 32 -3.81 8.79 5.37
C LYS A 32 -4.34 10.05 6.07
N GLN A 33 -5.23 9.93 7.05
CA GLN A 33 -5.68 11.09 7.84
C GLN A 33 -4.62 11.58 8.83
N PHE A 34 -3.76 10.67 9.30
CA PHE A 34 -2.77 10.96 10.35
C PHE A 34 -1.33 10.96 9.83
N THR A 35 -1.12 10.56 8.58
CA THR A 35 0.21 10.44 7.98
C THR A 35 0.17 10.97 6.54
N THR A 36 1.24 11.64 6.12
CA THR A 36 1.44 12.02 4.72
C THR A 36 1.81 10.83 3.83
N GLY A 37 1.97 9.64 4.41
CA GLY A 37 2.60 8.48 3.77
C GLY A 37 4.12 8.57 3.75
N PHE A 38 4.75 7.57 3.15
CA PHE A 38 6.19 7.50 2.88
C PHE A 38 6.39 7.15 1.41
N GLY A 39 7.53 7.53 0.84
CA GLY A 39 7.84 7.32 -0.57
C GLY A 39 7.47 8.51 -1.45
N ASN A 40 7.88 8.45 -2.72
CA ASN A 40 7.58 9.48 -3.70
C ASN A 40 6.81 8.83 -4.83
N TYR A 41 5.49 8.70 -4.64
CA TYR A 41 4.62 8.07 -5.63
C TYR A 41 4.74 8.71 -7.02
N THR A 42 5.03 10.01 -7.11
CA THR A 42 5.26 10.67 -8.40
C THR A 42 6.48 10.06 -9.11
N GLN A 43 7.59 9.92 -8.40
CA GLN A 43 8.80 9.29 -8.95
C GLN A 43 8.59 7.80 -9.24
N GLU A 44 8.01 7.06 -8.28
CA GLU A 44 7.76 5.62 -8.43
C GLU A 44 6.81 5.34 -9.60
N ARG A 45 5.76 6.16 -9.77
CA ARG A 45 4.84 6.05 -10.90
C ARG A 45 5.56 6.34 -12.21
N ASP A 46 6.42 7.35 -12.26
CA ASP A 46 7.18 7.65 -13.47
C ASP A 46 8.16 6.51 -13.79
N GLU A 47 8.84 5.90 -12.82
CA GLU A 47 9.69 4.72 -13.03
C GLU A 47 8.91 3.52 -13.60
N ILE A 48 7.67 3.30 -13.16
CA ILE A 48 6.85 2.15 -13.56
C ILE A 48 6.14 2.39 -14.90
N PHE A 49 5.65 3.62 -15.13
CA PHE A 49 4.71 3.92 -16.21
C PHE A 49 5.22 4.93 -17.24
N ALA A 50 6.35 5.62 -17.02
CA ALA A 50 6.85 6.57 -18.01
C ALA A 50 7.13 5.86 -19.34
N GLY A 51 6.60 6.44 -20.42
CA GLY A 51 6.73 5.89 -21.77
C GLY A 51 5.76 4.78 -22.12
N LYS A 52 4.95 4.26 -21.18
CA LYS A 52 3.90 3.28 -21.48
C LYS A 52 2.61 3.97 -21.91
N THR A 53 2.04 3.48 -23.00
CA THR A 53 0.68 3.79 -23.43
C THR A 53 -0.33 2.95 -22.65
N LEU A 54 -1.57 3.44 -22.54
CA LEU A 54 -2.66 2.68 -21.93
C LEU A 54 -2.87 1.32 -22.61
N THR A 55 -2.68 1.25 -23.93
CA THR A 55 -2.81 0.02 -24.71
C THR A 55 -1.78 -1.03 -24.29
N GLU A 56 -0.52 -0.61 -24.09
CA GLU A 56 0.56 -1.51 -23.64
C GLU A 56 0.27 -2.05 -22.24
N ILE A 57 -0.21 -1.19 -21.33
CA ILE A 57 -0.58 -1.60 -19.96
C ILE A 57 -1.71 -2.65 -19.98
N ILE A 58 -2.73 -2.45 -20.83
CA ILE A 58 -3.83 -3.42 -20.95
C ILE A 58 -3.34 -4.75 -21.53
N GLN A 59 -2.39 -4.71 -22.47
CA GLN A 59 -1.83 -5.92 -23.07
C GLN A 59 -0.99 -6.72 -22.07
N GLU A 60 -0.17 -6.06 -21.27
CA GLU A 60 0.64 -6.68 -20.20
C GLU A 60 -0.24 -7.38 -19.16
N ASN A 61 -1.34 -6.73 -18.74
CA ASN A 61 -2.29 -7.32 -17.78
C ASN A 61 -2.95 -8.60 -18.33
N LYS A 62 -3.29 -8.63 -19.63
CA LYS A 62 -3.88 -9.82 -20.26
C LYS A 62 -2.90 -10.98 -20.33
N GLN A 63 -1.63 -10.72 -20.65
CA GLN A 63 -0.59 -11.75 -20.67
C GLN A 63 -0.35 -12.38 -19.29
N GLN A 64 -0.45 -11.59 -18.22
CA GLN A 64 -0.32 -12.11 -16.85
C GLN A 64 -1.52 -12.96 -16.40
N SER A 65 -2.72 -12.72 -16.92
CA SER A 65 -3.91 -13.54 -16.64
C SER A 65 -3.97 -14.86 -17.43
N GLU A 66 -3.10 -15.03 -18.41
CA GLU A 66 -3.02 -16.21 -19.29
C GLU A 66 -1.93 -17.22 -18.85
N THR A 67 -1.19 -16.92 -17.77
CA THR A 67 -0.17 -17.80 -17.17
C THR A 67 -0.62 -18.33 -15.81
#